data_AF-A0A9D0X949-F1
#
_entry.id   AF-A0A9D0X949-F1
#
_cell.length_a   1.000
_cell.length_b   1.000
_cell.length_c   1.000
_cell.angle_alpha   90.00
_cell.angle_beta   90.00
_cell.angle_gamma   90.00
#
_symmetry.space_group_name_H-M   'P 1'
#
loop_
_entity.id
_entity.type
_entity.pdbx_description
1 polymer ?
#
loop_
_entity_poly.entity_id
_entity_poly.type
_entity_poly.pdbx_seq_one_letter_code
_entity_poly.pdbx_strand_id
1 'polypeptide(L)'
;MTRLKILLWIVALTQLLLGILTLFVPGPFFQAMGLTPPPPDNQYILGQLAARFLAYGIGMAWLARSPAPSRFWIRNMVLIQAVDFSVGAFYLFTGTIALSTAAFPMFNALWIGILLWLWQPPARNIDNSAMQSV
;
A
#
# COMPACT_ATOMS: atom_id res chain seq x y z
N MET A 1 6.01 14.40 -15.81
CA MET A 1 6.16 13.26 -14.85
C MET A 1 5.75 11.98 -15.55
N THR A 2 6.45 10.85 -15.31
CA THR A 2 6.05 9.55 -15.88
C THR A 2 4.81 8.99 -15.16
N ARG A 3 4.06 8.10 -15.82
CA ARG A 3 2.84 7.45 -15.26
C ARG A 3 3.12 6.77 -13.91
N LEU A 4 4.25 6.07 -13.80
CA LEU A 4 4.71 5.46 -12.55
C LEU A 4 4.91 6.50 -11.44
N LYS A 5 5.52 7.66 -11.73
CA LYS A 5 5.75 8.69 -10.70
C LYS A 5 4.45 9.29 -10.17
N ILE A 6 3.46 9.48 -11.04
CA ILE A 6 2.11 9.91 -10.63
C ILE A 6 1.48 8.86 -9.71
N LEU A 7 1.55 7.58 -10.10
CA LEU A 7 1.03 6.49 -9.29
C LEU A 7 1.72 6.41 -7.92
N LEU A 8 3.05 6.52 -7.87
CA LEU A 8 3.80 6.53 -6.61
C LEU A 8 3.38 7.69 -5.69
N TRP A 9 3.06 8.86 -6.25
CA TRP A 9 2.52 9.98 -5.48
C TRP A 9 1.12 9.71 -4.94
N ILE A 10 0.24 9.09 -5.73
CA ILE A 10 -1.09 8.68 -5.28
C ILE A 10 -0.97 7.65 -4.14
N VAL A 11 -0.10 6.66 -4.29
CA VAL A 11 0.17 5.66 -3.25
C VAL A 11 0.74 6.33 -2.00
N ALA A 12 1.69 7.26 -2.16
CA ALA A 12 2.27 7.98 -1.03
C ALA A 12 1.20 8.75 -0.25
N LEU A 13 0.34 9.50 -0.95
CA LEU A 13 -0.71 10.30 -0.31
C LEU A 13 -1.73 9.42 0.41
N THR A 14 -2.20 8.35 -0.24
CA THR A 14 -3.16 7.42 0.36
C THR A 14 -2.59 6.75 1.61
N GLN A 15 -1.33 6.27 1.56
CA GLN A 15 -0.66 5.65 2.71
C GLN A 15 -0.44 6.66 3.85
N LEU A 16 -0.07 7.90 3.56
CA LEU A 16 0.09 8.93 4.59
C LEU A 16 -1.26 9.30 5.22
N LEU A 17 -2.31 9.45 4.44
CA LEU A 17 -3.66 9.72 4.95
C LEU A 17 -4.16 8.56 5.82
N LEU A 18 -4.02 7.32 5.36
CA LEU A 18 -4.37 6.14 6.15
C LEU A 18 -3.56 6.07 7.45
N GLY A 19 -2.25 6.30 7.39
CA GLY A 19 -1.38 6.36 8.57
C GLY A 19 -1.80 7.44 9.57
N ILE A 20 -2.08 8.66 9.12
CA ILE A 20 -2.53 9.76 9.98
C ILE A 20 -3.89 9.43 10.62
N LEU A 21 -4.86 8.97 9.83
CA LEU A 21 -6.21 8.66 10.32
C LEU A 21 -6.19 7.51 11.34
N THR A 22 -5.43 6.46 11.05
CA THR A 22 -5.29 5.29 11.95
C THR A 22 -4.49 5.61 13.22
N LEU A 23 -3.56 6.56 13.16
CA LEU A 23 -2.75 6.97 14.31
C LEU A 23 -3.51 7.89 15.27
N PHE A 24 -4.17 8.92 14.74
CA PHE A 24 -4.74 9.99 15.58
C PHE A 24 -6.23 9.86 15.82
N VAL A 25 -6.97 9.25 14.89
CA VAL A 25 -8.44 9.18 14.95
C VAL A 25 -9.00 7.81 14.53
N PRO A 26 -8.46 6.67 15.05
CA PRO A 26 -8.87 5.33 14.60
C PRO A 26 -10.36 5.05 14.81
N GLY A 27 -10.94 5.43 15.96
CA GLY A 27 -12.36 5.19 16.24
C GLY A 27 -13.30 5.83 15.20
N PRO A 28 -13.29 7.17 15.06
CA PRO A 28 -14.11 7.87 14.07
C PRO A 28 -13.84 7.40 12.62
N PHE A 29 -12.58 7.14 12.28
CA PHE A 29 -12.21 6.66 10.95
C PHE A 29 -12.86 5.30 10.63
N PHE A 30 -12.82 4.34 11.55
CA PHE A 30 -13.42 3.02 11.35
C PHE A 30 -14.95 3.10 11.28
N GLN A 31 -15.58 3.93 12.13
CA GLN A 31 -17.03 4.19 12.03
C GLN A 31 -17.43 4.76 10.68
N ALA A 32 -16.66 5.71 10.14
CA ALA A 32 -16.91 6.30 8.83
C ALA A 32 -16.80 5.27 7.69
N MET A 33 -16.02 4.20 7.88
CA MET A 33 -15.96 3.05 6.97
C MET A 33 -17.11 2.05 7.17
N GLY A 34 -18.02 2.29 8.11
CA GLY A 34 -19.10 1.37 8.47
C GLY A 34 -18.64 0.18 9.32
N LEU A 35 -17.46 0.27 9.94
CA LEU A 35 -16.94 -0.74 10.87
C LEU A 35 -17.32 -0.38 12.31
N THR A 36 -17.43 -1.41 13.15
CA THR A 36 -17.50 -1.20 14.60
C THR A 36 -16.20 -0.58 15.10
N PRO A 37 -16.25 0.41 16.00
CA PRO A 37 -15.05 0.98 16.61
C PRO A 37 -14.20 -0.12 17.27
N PRO A 38 -12.88 -0.08 17.07
CA PRO A 38 -11.99 -0.97 17.79
C PRO A 38 -12.07 -0.70 19.30
N PRO A 39 -12.04 -1.75 20.14
CA PRO A 39 -11.90 -1.62 21.59
C PRO A 39 -10.72 -0.68 21.98
N PRO A 40 -10.81 0.06 23.11
CA PRO A 40 -9.78 1.03 23.49
C PRO A 40 -8.37 0.43 23.62
N ASP A 41 -8.28 -0.80 24.12
CA ASP A 41 -7.04 -1.56 24.25
C ASP A 41 -6.46 -1.99 22.90
N ASN A 42 -7.23 -2.03 21.81
CA ASN A 42 -6.70 -2.33 20.47
C ASN A 42 -6.07 -1.10 19.79
N GLN A 43 -6.23 0.10 20.35
CA GLN A 43 -5.73 1.33 19.73
C GLN A 43 -4.21 1.37 19.61
N TYR A 44 -3.47 0.76 20.54
CA TYR A 44 -2.00 0.73 20.43
C TYR A 44 -1.52 -0.09 19.22
N ILE A 45 -2.21 -1.20 18.88
CA ILE A 45 -1.90 -2.01 17.70
C ILE A 45 -2.18 -1.21 16.42
N LEU A 46 -3.26 -0.44 16.40
CA LEU A 46 -3.58 0.45 15.28
C LEU A 46 -2.53 1.55 15.11
N GLY A 47 -2.00 2.11 16.20
CA GLY A 47 -0.85 3.01 16.16
C GLY A 47 0.41 2.34 15.59
N GLN A 48 0.68 1.08 15.92
CA GLN A 48 1.79 0.31 15.33
C GLN A 48 1.56 -0.01 13.85
N LEU A 49 0.32 -0.27 13.44
CA LEU A 49 -0.04 -0.44 12.03
C LEU A 49 0.18 0.87 11.26
N ALA A 50 -0.25 1.99 11.83
CA ALA A 50 -0.08 3.32 11.25
C ALA A 50 1.39 3.64 10.93
N ALA A 51 2.32 3.23 11.79
CA ALA A 51 3.76 3.42 11.54
C ALA A 51 4.21 2.81 10.21
N ARG A 52 3.64 1.66 9.80
CA ARG A 52 3.96 1.01 8.51
C ARG A 52 3.39 1.81 7.35
N PHE A 53 2.15 2.28 7.45
CA PHE A 53 1.55 3.14 6.43
C PHE A 53 2.35 4.44 6.24
N LEU A 54 2.75 5.08 7.34
CA LEU A 54 3.58 6.28 7.29
C LEU A 54 4.95 6.01 6.65
N ALA A 55 5.64 4.95 7.07
CA ALA A 55 6.95 4.58 6.53
C ALA A 55 6.88 4.28 5.02
N TYR A 56 5.90 3.49 4.59
CA TYR A 56 5.70 3.20 3.17
C TYR A 56 5.24 4.44 2.39
N GLY A 57 4.39 5.29 2.96
CA GLY A 57 3.98 6.55 2.34
C GLY A 57 5.16 7.48 2.08
N ILE A 58 6.04 7.66 3.07
CA ILE A 58 7.30 8.41 2.93
C ILE A 58 8.20 7.75 1.88
N GLY A 59 8.36 6.42 1.94
CA GLY A 59 9.16 5.65 0.99
C GLY A 59 8.70 5.82 -0.45
N MET A 60 7.39 5.78 -0.70
CA MET A 60 6.80 5.99 -2.04
C MET A 60 6.96 7.43 -2.52
N ALA A 61 6.80 8.42 -1.62
CA ALA A 61 7.03 9.83 -1.95
C ALA A 61 8.50 10.06 -2.33
N TRP A 62 9.44 9.41 -1.64
CA TRP A 62 10.85 9.45 -1.99
C TRP A 62 11.12 8.79 -3.35
N LEU A 63 10.58 7.58 -3.57
CA LEU A 63 10.66 6.86 -4.86
C LEU A 63 10.12 7.68 -6.04
N ALA A 64 9.03 8.41 -5.84
CA ALA A 64 8.41 9.24 -6.87
C ALA A 64 9.35 10.37 -7.36
N ARG A 65 10.23 10.86 -6.48
CA ARG A 65 11.24 11.87 -6.79
C ARG A 65 12.50 11.27 -7.39
N SER A 66 12.83 10.02 -7.07
CA SER A 66 14.04 9.34 -7.56
C SER A 66 14.09 9.28 -9.10
N PRO A 67 15.27 9.44 -9.71
CA PRO A 67 15.45 9.24 -11.16
C PRO A 67 15.29 7.77 -11.56
N ALA A 68 15.69 6.84 -10.69
CA ALA A 68 15.56 5.40 -10.88
C ALA A 68 14.84 4.75 -9.67
N PRO A 69 13.49 4.65 -9.69
CA PRO A 69 12.73 4.05 -8.60
C PRO A 69 13.12 2.58 -8.36
N SER A 70 13.27 2.20 -7.09
CA SER A 70 13.67 0.83 -6.72
C SER A 70 12.54 -0.16 -6.94
N ARG A 71 12.81 -1.22 -7.73
CA ARG A 71 11.89 -2.36 -7.91
C ARG A 71 11.53 -3.06 -6.60
N PHE A 72 12.48 -3.15 -5.68
CA PHE A 72 12.25 -3.83 -4.41
C PHE A 72 11.12 -3.15 -3.63
N TRP A 73 11.15 -1.82 -3.53
CA TRP A 73 10.11 -1.05 -2.85
C TRP A 73 8.75 -1.16 -3.55
N ILE A 74 8.73 -1.08 -4.88
CA ILE A 74 7.49 -1.24 -5.66
C ILE A 74 6.89 -2.64 -5.44
N ARG A 75 7.71 -3.70 -5.46
CA ARG A 75 7.25 -5.08 -5.24
C ARG A 75 6.73 -5.31 -3.82
N ASN A 76 7.36 -4.72 -2.80
CA ASN A 76 6.83 -4.78 -1.44
C ASN A 76 5.46 -4.09 -1.35
N MET A 77 5.27 -2.96 -2.01
CA MET A 77 3.96 -2.31 -2.07
C MET A 77 2.93 -3.18 -2.80
N VAL A 78 3.30 -3.83 -3.92
CA VAL A 78 2.42 -4.79 -4.61
C VAL A 78 2.03 -5.94 -3.67
N LEU A 79 2.96 -6.46 -2.87
CA LEU A 79 2.68 -7.49 -1.88
C LEU A 79 1.67 -7.01 -0.83
N ILE A 80 1.81 -5.78 -0.32
CA ILE A 80 0.85 -5.19 0.61
C ILE A 80 -0.55 -5.15 -0.03
N GLN A 81 -0.67 -4.62 -1.24
CA GLN A 81 -1.96 -4.57 -1.94
C GLN A 81 -2.56 -5.97 -2.16
N ALA A 82 -1.74 -6.97 -2.48
CA ALA A 82 -2.20 -8.34 -2.63
C ALA A 82 -2.73 -8.91 -1.31
N VAL A 83 -2.01 -8.71 -0.20
CA VAL A 83 -2.44 -9.13 1.14
C VAL A 83 -3.73 -8.41 1.55
N ASP A 84 -3.81 -7.09 1.37
CA ASP A 84 -5.00 -6.29 1.71
C ASP A 84 -6.22 -6.77 0.93
N PHE A 85 -6.06 -7.03 -0.37
CA PHE A 85 -7.13 -7.59 -1.19
C PHE A 85 -7.55 -8.98 -0.71
N SER A 86 -6.60 -9.88 -0.43
CA SER A 86 -6.88 -11.23 0.04
C SER A 86 -7.59 -11.26 1.39
N VAL A 87 -7.19 -10.39 2.33
CA VAL A 87 -7.84 -10.26 3.64
C VAL A 87 -9.26 -9.73 3.48
N GLY A 88 -9.45 -8.67 2.67
CA GLY A 88 -10.78 -8.13 2.38
C GLY A 88 -11.70 -9.18 1.73
N ALA A 89 -11.19 -9.92 0.75
CA ALA A 89 -11.91 -11.00 0.10
C ALA A 89 -12.32 -12.09 1.10
N PHE A 90 -11.38 -12.54 1.94
CA PHE A 90 -11.64 -13.57 2.95
C PHE A 90 -12.79 -13.17 3.88
N TYR A 91 -12.72 -11.99 4.50
CA TYR A 91 -13.75 -11.54 5.44
C TYR A 91 -15.08 -11.18 4.79
N LEU A 92 -15.07 -10.78 3.51
CA LEU A 92 -16.28 -10.63 2.72
C LEU A 92 -16.93 -11.99 2.47
N PHE A 93 -16.16 -13.00 2.06
CA PHE A 93 -16.67 -14.35 1.78
C PHE A 93 -17.18 -15.08 3.02
N THR A 94 -16.61 -14.83 4.20
CA THR A 94 -17.12 -15.38 5.48
C THR A 94 -18.34 -14.63 6.00
N GLY A 95 -18.77 -13.56 5.34
CA GLY A 95 -19.90 -12.72 5.79
C GLY A 95 -19.59 -11.87 7.02
N THR A 96 -18.32 -11.72 7.39
CA THR A 96 -17.90 -10.92 8.55
C THR A 96 -18.02 -9.42 8.27
N ILE A 97 -17.76 -9.00 7.03
CA ILE A 97 -17.95 -7.63 6.57
C ILE A 97 -18.89 -7.58 5.36
N ALA A 98 -19.65 -6.50 5.23
CA ALA A 98 -20.53 -6.29 4.07
C ALA A 98 -19.72 -5.86 2.84
N LEU A 99 -20.27 -6.13 1.64
CA LEU A 99 -19.69 -5.65 0.39
C LEU A 99 -19.56 -4.12 0.35
N SER A 100 -20.51 -3.39 0.93
CA SER A 100 -20.47 -1.92 1.03
C SER A 100 -19.27 -1.42 1.82
N THR A 101 -18.80 -2.17 2.81
CA THR A 101 -17.60 -1.88 3.61
C THR A 101 -16.33 -2.29 2.86
N ALA A 102 -16.35 -3.45 2.21
CA ALA A 102 -15.17 -4.05 1.58
C ALA A 102 -14.83 -3.48 0.20
N ALA A 103 -15.83 -3.03 -0.56
CA ALA A 103 -15.69 -2.69 -1.98
C ALA A 103 -14.63 -1.60 -2.23
N PHE A 104 -14.67 -0.51 -1.47
CA PHE A 104 -13.74 0.60 -1.67
C PHE A 104 -12.28 0.22 -1.34
N PRO A 105 -11.95 -0.34 -0.15
CA PRO A 105 -10.60 -0.79 0.14
C PRO A 105 -10.09 -1.86 -0.82
N MET A 106 -10.91 -2.86 -1.16
CA MET A 106 -10.50 -3.94 -2.07
C MET A 106 -10.27 -3.44 -3.49
N PHE A 107 -11.14 -2.59 -4.02
CA PHE A 107 -10.94 -1.99 -5.33
C PHE A 107 -9.63 -1.19 -5.35
N ASN A 108 -9.38 -0.39 -4.32
CA ASN A 108 -8.15 0.39 -4.16
C ASN A 108 -6.90 -0.51 -4.17
N ALA A 109 -6.92 -1.58 -3.38
CA ALA A 109 -5.87 -2.58 -3.35
C ALA A 109 -5.60 -3.15 -4.76
N LEU A 110 -6.65 -3.61 -5.43
CA LEU A 110 -6.56 -4.28 -6.72
C LEU A 110 -5.93 -3.41 -7.81
N TRP A 111 -6.48 -2.22 -8.06
CA TRP A 111 -6.02 -1.40 -9.19
C TRP A 111 -4.61 -0.84 -8.95
N ILE A 112 -4.28 -0.43 -7.71
CA ILE A 112 -2.92 0.04 -7.38
C ILE A 112 -1.92 -1.10 -7.57
N GLY A 113 -2.23 -2.30 -7.04
CA GLY A 113 -1.35 -3.46 -7.14
C GLY A 113 -1.05 -3.82 -8.59
N ILE A 114 -2.08 -3.88 -9.44
CA ILE A 114 -1.95 -4.15 -10.88
C ILE A 114 -1.11 -3.10 -11.57
N LEU A 115 -1.39 -1.80 -11.36
CA LEU A 115 -0.65 -0.75 -12.06
C LEU A 115 0.80 -0.64 -11.59
N LEU A 116 1.09 -0.82 -10.30
CA LEU A 116 2.46 -0.88 -9.80
C LEU A 116 3.22 -2.07 -10.40
N TRP A 117 2.56 -3.23 -10.53
CA TRP A 117 3.14 -4.41 -11.15
C TRP A 117 3.45 -4.20 -12.63
N LEU A 118 2.52 -3.62 -13.38
CA LEU A 118 2.66 -3.40 -14.82
C LEU A 118 3.63 -2.26 -15.16
N TRP A 119 3.71 -1.22 -14.32
CA TRP A 119 4.50 -0.03 -14.58
C TRP A 119 5.85 0.00 -13.85
N GLN A 120 6.19 -1.05 -13.09
CA GLN A 120 7.51 -1.14 -12.46
C GLN A 120 8.62 -1.08 -13.53
N PRO A 121 9.79 -0.49 -13.22
CA PRO A 121 10.93 -0.48 -14.15
C PRO A 121 11.30 -1.90 -14.59
N PRO A 122 11.96 -2.12 -15.74
CA PRO A 122 12.45 -3.45 -16.13
C PRO A 122 13.51 -3.97 -15.16
N ALA A 123 13.78 -5.29 -15.22
CA ALA A 123 14.89 -5.85 -14.46
C ALA A 123 16.18 -5.20 -14.97
N ARG A 124 17.08 -4.80 -14.08
CA ARG A 124 18.44 -4.47 -14.50
C ARG A 124 19.09 -5.79 -14.92
N ASN A 125 19.25 -6.00 -16.23
CA ASN A 125 20.13 -7.06 -16.71
C ASN A 125 21.53 -6.71 -16.22
N ILE A 126 22.08 -7.53 -15.32
CA ILE A 126 23.50 -7.48 -15.02
C ILE A 126 24.15 -8.17 -16.23
N ASP A 127 24.41 -7.41 -17.29
CA ASP A 127 25.12 -7.95 -18.45
C ASP A 127 26.54 -8.33 -18.04
N ASN A 128 27.00 -9.46 -18.58
CA ASN A 128 28.27 -10.16 -18.33
C ASN A 128 29.54 -9.38 -18.74
N SER A 129 29.56 -8.05 -18.67
CA SER A 129 30.76 -7.25 -18.98
C SER A 129 31.90 -7.47 -17.99
N ALA A 130 31.64 -8.08 -16.83
CA ALA A 130 32.66 -8.53 -15.88
C ALA A 130 33.36 -9.85 -16.27
N MET A 131 32.86 -10.60 -17.27
CA MET A 131 33.50 -11.84 -17.75
C MET A 131 34.33 -11.64 -19.02
N GLN A 132 34.38 -10.43 -19.59
CA GLN A 132 35.19 -10.14 -20.80
C GLN A 132 36.55 -9.50 -20.50
N SER A 133 36.93 -9.40 -19.21
CA SER A 133 38.20 -8.80 -18.79
C SER A 133 39.17 -9.77 -18.09
N VAL A 134 39.07 -11.07 -18.39
CA VAL A 134 40.03 -12.10 -17.91
C VAL A 134 40.70 -12.75 -19.10
#